data_AF-A0A1G2U5Q9-F1
#
_entry.id   AF-A0A1G2U5Q9-F1
#
_cell.length_a   1.000
_cell.length_b   1.000
_cell.length_c   1.000
_cell.angle_alpha   90.00
_cell.angle_beta   90.00
_cell.angle_gamma   90.00
#
_symmetry.space_group_name_H-M   'P 1'
#
loop_
_entity.id
_entity.type
_entity.pdbx_description
1 polymer ?
#
loop_
_entity_poly.entity_id
_entity_poly.type
_entity_poly.pdbx_seq_one_letter_code
_entity_poly.pdbx_strand_id
1 'polypeptide(L)'
;MKKKLEIKAGLYKHSKSGKLYRVDELDREYEARNLRPDPYAVTQVMADDPAFADKRPVAVQWRDKRGCACYALFDRDDAGREVGIVRRRGSGSRWSRSVQFGGVRLPAQAGK
;
A
#
# COMPACT_ATOMS: atom_id res chain seq x y z
N MET A 1 -12.04 20.78 -15.32
CA MET A 1 -12.28 19.32 -15.33
C MET A 1 -11.53 18.68 -14.15
N LYS A 2 -12.21 18.34 -13.06
CA LYS A 2 -11.60 17.61 -11.94
C LYS A 2 -11.55 16.13 -12.36
N LYS A 3 -10.36 15.61 -12.71
CA LYS A 3 -10.17 14.17 -12.89
C LYS A 3 -10.51 13.54 -11.54
N LYS A 4 -11.69 12.92 -11.46
CA LYS A 4 -12.09 12.09 -10.32
C LYS A 4 -11.09 10.95 -10.30
N LEU A 5 -10.04 11.10 -9.49
CA LEU A 5 -9.07 10.06 -9.28
C LEU A 5 -9.86 8.94 -8.60
N GLU A 6 -10.28 7.97 -9.39
CA GLU A 6 -10.92 6.76 -8.89
C GLU A 6 -9.80 5.95 -8.23
N ILE A 7 -9.38 6.41 -7.05
CA ILE A 7 -8.59 5.63 -6.12
C ILE A 7 -9.55 4.56 -5.60
N LYS A 8 -9.80 3.56 -6.45
CA LYS A 8 -9.89 2.20 -5.95
C LYS A 8 -8.47 1.88 -5.49
N ALA A 9 -8.07 2.47 -4.36
CA ALA A 9 -7.02 1.88 -3.55
C ALA A 9 -7.44 0.43 -3.46
N GLY A 10 -6.61 -0.45 -4.00
CA GLY A 10 -6.82 -1.87 -3.90
C GLY A 10 -6.69 -2.26 -2.45
N LEU A 11 -7.69 -1.92 -1.64
CA LEU A 11 -7.74 -2.28 -0.24
C LEU A 11 -8.16 -3.73 -0.20
N TYR A 12 -7.19 -4.63 -0.37
CA TYR A 12 -7.48 -6.05 -0.35
C TYR A 12 -7.44 -6.55 1.08
N LYS A 13 -8.50 -7.26 1.47
CA LYS A 13 -8.54 -8.05 2.71
C LYS A 13 -7.84 -9.39 2.51
N HIS A 14 -7.38 -9.94 3.62
CA HIS A 14 -6.69 -11.22 3.74
C HIS A 14 -7.33 -12.38 2.99
N SER A 15 -6.48 -13.29 2.49
CA SER A 15 -6.81 -14.70 2.30
C SER A 15 -7.20 -15.34 3.64
N LYS A 16 -8.25 -16.18 3.63
CA LYS A 16 -8.85 -16.87 4.80
C LYS A 16 -7.87 -17.72 5.64
N SER A 17 -6.61 -17.84 5.26
CA SER A 17 -5.63 -18.78 5.85
C SER A 17 -4.75 -18.22 6.97
N GLY A 18 -4.95 -16.98 7.44
CA GLY A 18 -4.18 -16.43 8.57
C GLY A 18 -2.70 -16.16 8.27
N LYS A 19 -2.25 -16.16 7.02
CA LYS A 19 -0.86 -15.78 6.71
C LYS A 19 -0.68 -14.26 6.70
N LEU A 20 0.44 -13.80 7.26
CA LEU A 20 0.94 -12.43 7.13
C LEU A 20 1.62 -12.30 5.76
N TYR A 21 1.45 -11.18 5.06
CA TYR A 21 2.13 -10.96 3.79
C TYR A 21 3.63 -10.80 4.02
N ARG A 22 4.42 -11.61 3.32
CA ARG A 22 5.83 -11.32 3.08
C ARG A 22 5.94 -10.20 2.06
N VAL A 23 7.02 -9.44 2.18
CA VAL A 23 7.37 -8.37 1.23
C VAL A 23 7.20 -8.80 -0.23
N ASP A 24 7.70 -9.99 -0.60
CA ASP A 24 7.64 -10.48 -1.99
C ASP A 24 6.25 -10.92 -2.43
N GLU A 25 5.40 -11.34 -1.50
CA GLU A 25 4.01 -11.71 -1.82
C GLU A 25 3.22 -10.46 -2.19
N LEU A 26 3.49 -9.32 -1.54
CA LEU A 26 2.80 -8.07 -1.83
C LEU A 26 3.08 -7.54 -3.24
N ASP A 27 4.28 -7.74 -3.78
CA ASP A 27 4.58 -7.36 -5.16
C ASP A 27 3.74 -8.15 -6.16
N ARG A 28 3.55 -9.45 -5.91
CA ARG A 28 2.66 -10.30 -6.73
C ARG A 28 1.22 -9.85 -6.63
N GLU A 29 0.79 -9.36 -5.46
CA GLU A 29 -0.56 -8.82 -5.30
C GLU A 29 -0.73 -7.51 -6.08
N TYR A 30 0.26 -6.60 -6.11
CA TYR A 30 0.21 -5.42 -6.97
C TYR A 30 0.03 -5.82 -8.44
N GLU A 31 0.84 -6.76 -8.92
CA GLU A 31 0.77 -7.28 -10.29
C GLU A 31 -0.58 -7.94 -10.59
N ALA A 32 -1.04 -8.85 -9.74
CA ALA A 32 -2.31 -9.58 -9.92
C ALA A 32 -3.53 -8.65 -9.98
N ARG A 33 -3.43 -7.43 -9.44
CA ARG A 33 -4.50 -6.43 -9.48
C ARG A 33 -4.26 -5.28 -10.45
N ASN A 34 -3.20 -5.36 -11.26
CA ASN A 34 -2.79 -4.31 -12.19
C ASN A 34 -2.63 -2.95 -11.47
N LEU A 35 -1.97 -2.98 -10.32
CA LEU A 35 -1.61 -1.82 -9.52
C LEU A 35 -0.11 -1.59 -9.57
N ARG A 36 0.28 -0.31 -9.55
CA ARG A 36 1.66 0.12 -9.34
C ARG A 36 1.76 0.80 -7.98
N PRO A 37 2.73 0.46 -7.13
CA PRO A 37 2.95 1.21 -5.90
C PRO A 37 3.37 2.65 -6.22
N ASP A 38 2.73 3.61 -5.56
CA ASP A 38 2.95 5.03 -5.80
C ASP A 38 2.85 5.78 -4.46
N PRO A 39 3.99 6.01 -3.79
CA PRO A 39 3.99 6.63 -2.47
C PRO A 39 3.41 8.04 -2.48
N TYR A 40 3.65 8.82 -3.53
CA TYR A 40 3.14 10.18 -3.64
C TYR A 40 1.63 10.20 -3.76
N ALA A 41 1.06 9.34 -4.61
CA ALA A 41 -0.38 9.24 -4.76
C ALA A 41 -1.05 8.82 -3.46
N VAL A 42 -0.48 7.84 -2.73
CA VAL A 42 -1.03 7.39 -1.44
C VAL A 42 -0.92 8.48 -0.38
N THR A 43 0.21 9.18 -0.29
CA THR A 43 0.37 10.33 0.63
C THR A 43 -0.65 11.42 0.34
N GLN A 44 -0.95 11.70 -0.93
CA GLN A 44 -1.97 12.69 -1.29
C GLN A 44 -3.35 12.31 -0.75
N VAL A 45 -3.74 11.03 -0.78
CA VAL A 45 -5.00 10.58 -0.17
C VAL A 45 -5.03 10.86 1.32
N MET A 46 -3.94 10.59 2.01
CA MET A 46 -3.85 10.80 3.46
C MET A 46 -3.82 12.29 3.81
N ALA A 47 -3.29 13.12 2.91
CA ALA A 47 -3.36 14.58 3.04
C ALA A 47 -4.77 15.11 2.81
N ASP A 48 -5.49 14.57 1.82
CA ASP A 48 -6.86 14.97 1.47
C ASP A 48 -7.88 14.47 2.52
N ASP A 49 -7.67 13.29 3.10
CA ASP A 49 -8.47 12.69 4.16
C ASP A 49 -7.59 12.00 5.22
N PRO A 50 -7.12 12.74 6.25
CA PRO A 50 -6.30 12.17 7.31
C PRO A 50 -7.01 11.10 8.15
N ALA A 51 -8.34 11.06 8.16
CA ALA A 51 -9.10 10.07 8.92
C ALA A 51 -9.19 8.72 8.20
N PHE A 52 -8.72 8.63 6.95
CA PHE A 52 -8.80 7.42 6.12
C PHE A 52 -8.09 6.22 6.77
N ALA A 53 -6.97 6.45 7.46
CA ALA A 53 -6.19 5.41 8.14
C ALA A 53 -6.62 5.15 9.59
N ASP A 54 -7.59 5.91 10.14
CA ASP A 54 -7.94 5.83 11.56
C ASP A 54 -8.51 4.47 11.97
N LYS A 55 -9.28 3.82 11.09
CA LYS A 55 -9.89 2.51 11.36
C LYS A 55 -8.96 1.35 11.04
N ARG A 56 -8.10 1.52 10.04
CA ARG A 56 -7.19 0.49 9.54
C ARG A 56 -5.96 1.18 8.96
N PRO A 57 -4.75 0.78 9.39
CA PRO A 57 -3.53 1.31 8.81
C PRO A 57 -3.50 1.14 7.29
N VAL A 58 -2.94 2.14 6.59
CA VAL A 58 -2.73 2.09 5.15
C VAL A 58 -1.24 2.18 4.87
N ALA A 59 -0.74 1.29 4.01
CA ALA A 59 0.64 1.27 3.61
C ALA A 59 0.80 1.29 2.10
N VAL A 60 1.98 1.70 1.65
CA VAL A 60 2.43 1.57 0.26
C VAL A 60 3.85 1.01 0.31
N GLN A 61 4.09 -0.06 -0.44
CA GLN A 61 5.40 -0.73 -0.51
C GLN A 61 5.96 -0.59 -1.92
N TRP A 62 7.21 -0.18 -2.02
CA TRP A 62 7.94 -0.14 -3.29
C TRP A 62 9.33 -0.76 -3.13
N ARG A 63 10.00 -1.02 -4.25
CA ARG A 63 11.42 -1.41 -4.23
C ARG A 63 12.30 -0.22 -4.56
N ASP A 64 13.38 -0.07 -3.82
CA ASP A 64 14.44 0.87 -4.20
C ASP A 64 15.37 0.29 -5.27
N LYS A 65 16.35 1.09 -5.72
CA LYS A 65 17.31 0.75 -6.77
C LYS A 65 18.11 -0.54 -6.52
N ARG A 66 18.20 -0.98 -5.25
CA ARG A 66 18.92 -2.21 -4.84
C ARG A 66 17.96 -3.38 -4.62
N GLY A 67 16.69 -3.26 -5.04
CA GLY A 67 15.67 -4.28 -4.86
C GLY A 67 15.20 -4.48 -3.41
N CYS A 68 15.66 -3.65 -2.47
CA CYS A 68 15.17 -3.73 -1.09
C CYS A 68 13.77 -3.11 -1.02
N ALA A 69 12.94 -3.64 -0.13
CA ALA A 69 11.60 -3.11 0.07
C ALA A 69 11.63 -1.90 1.00
N CYS A 70 10.99 -0.85 0.53
CA CYS A 70 10.68 0.36 1.26
C CYS A 70 9.17 0.46 1.41
N TYR A 71 8.72 1.09 2.48
CA TYR A 71 7.31 1.40 2.65
C TYR A 71 7.07 2.69 3.42
N ALA A 72 5.90 3.26 3.21
CA ALA A 72 5.29 4.25 4.06
C ALA A 72 4.04 3.61 4.67
N LEU A 73 3.89 3.74 5.98
CA LEU A 73 2.75 3.29 6.77
C LEU A 73 2.08 4.52 7.38
N PHE A 74 0.77 4.61 7.25
CA PHE A 74 -0.09 5.62 7.84
C PHE A 74 -1.04 4.91 8.79
N ASP A 75 -1.06 5.32 10.04
CA ASP A 75 -1.93 4.76 11.07
C ASP A 75 -2.25 5.78 12.15
N ARG A 76 -3.11 5.35 13.05
CA ARG A 76 -3.55 6.10 14.21
C ARG A 76 -3.45 5.21 15.44
N ASP A 77 -2.83 5.75 16.47
CA ASP A 77 -2.81 5.20 17.81
C ASP A 77 -3.46 6.19 18.80
N ASP A 78 -3.33 5.92 20.10
CA ASP A 78 -3.86 6.79 21.15
C ASP A 78 -3.08 8.13 21.27
N ALA A 79 -1.86 8.20 20.74
CA ALA A 79 -1.02 9.39 20.74
C ALA A 79 -1.28 10.32 19.54
N GLY A 80 -1.86 9.79 18.45
CA GLY A 80 -2.29 10.60 17.32
C GLY A 80 -2.22 9.85 15.99
N ARG A 81 -1.99 10.60 14.91
CA ARG A 81 -1.76 10.04 13.57
C ARG A 81 -0.27 10.09 13.27
N GLU A 82 0.28 8.98 12.78
CA GLU A 82 1.69 8.87 12.46
C GLU A 82 1.94 8.42 11.02
N VAL A 83 3.16 8.69 10.55
CA VAL A 83 3.67 8.23 9.25
C VAL A 83 5.02 7.59 9.45
N GLY A 84 5.10 6.27 9.31
CA GLY A 84 6.34 5.50 9.41
C GLY A 84 6.94 5.24 8.03
N ILE A 85 8.18 5.70 7.79
CA ILE A 85 8.96 5.38 6.58
C ILE A 85 10.06 4.40 6.94
N VAL A 86 10.04 3.21 6.36
CA VAL A 86 10.99 2.14 6.70
C VAL A 86 11.55 1.51 5.44
N ARG A 87 12.86 1.21 5.48
CA ARG A 87 13.56 0.37 4.51
C ARG A 87 13.94 -0.95 5.18
N ARG A 88 13.47 -2.08 4.65
CA ARG A 88 13.80 -3.42 5.18
C ARG A 88 14.83 -4.12 4.29
N ARG A 89 15.83 -4.73 4.92
CA ARG A 89 16.75 -5.65 4.24
C ARG A 89 16.17 -7.07 4.31
N GLY A 90 15.95 -7.70 3.16
CA GLY A 90 15.48 -9.09 3.05
C GLY A 90 13.95 -9.26 3.06
N SER A 91 13.49 -10.43 2.60
CA SER A 91 12.07 -10.74 2.32
C SER A 91 11.30 -11.39 3.47
N GLY A 92 11.96 -11.73 4.59
CA GLY A 92 11.35 -12.44 5.72
C GLY A 92 10.46 -11.58 6.62
N SER A 93 10.49 -10.27 6.43
CA SER A 93 9.71 -9.31 7.19
C SER A 93 8.23 -9.33 6.82
N ARG A 94 7.37 -9.27 7.83
CA ARG A 94 5.92 -9.51 7.67
C ARG A 94 5.12 -8.25 7.96
N TRP A 95 3.96 -8.17 7.32
CA TRP A 95 2.95 -7.14 7.55
C TRP A 95 1.84 -7.65 8.47
N SER A 96 1.38 -6.81 9.39
CA SER A 96 0.22 -7.12 10.26
C SER A 96 -1.04 -7.37 9.43
N ARG A 97 -1.98 -8.17 9.96
CA ARG A 97 -3.22 -8.52 9.26
C ARG A 97 -4.26 -7.39 9.16
N SER A 98 -3.98 -6.25 9.78
CA SER A 98 -4.87 -5.09 9.77
C SER A 98 -4.52 -4.06 8.69
N VAL A 99 -3.33 -4.18 8.08
CA VAL A 99 -2.80 -3.19 7.14
C VAL A 99 -3.44 -3.36 5.77
N GLN A 100 -3.89 -2.25 5.20
CA GLN A 100 -4.36 -2.16 3.81
C GLN A 100 -3.26 -1.58 2.94
N PHE A 101 -3.24 -1.95 1.64
CA PHE A 101 -2.19 -1.50 0.73
C PHE A 101 -2.72 -0.60 -0.38
N GLY A 102 -2.05 0.53 -0.60
CA GLY A 102 -2.39 1.52 -1.62
C GLY A 102 -1.47 1.44 -2.84
N GLY A 103 -2.03 1.73 -4.01
CA GLY A 103 -1.31 1.81 -5.28
C GLY A 103 -2.21 2.43 -6.36
N VAL A 104 -1.62 2.85 -7.47
CA VAL A 104 -2.34 3.41 -8.62
C VAL A 104 -2.67 2.34 -9.64
N ARG A 105 -3.88 2.38 -10.21
CA ARG A 105 -4.28 1.47 -11.28
C ARG A 105 -3.46 1.77 -12.52
N LEU A 106 -2.82 0.76 -13.08
CA LEU A 106 -2.24 0.86 -14.41
C LEU A 106 -3.39 0.90 -15.44
N PRO A 107 -3.23 1.64 -16.55
CA PRO A 107 -4.19 1.56 -17.64
C PRO A 107 -4.35 0.10 -18.08
N ALA A 108 -5.57 -0.29 -18.43
CA ALA A 108 -5.79 -1.61 -19.02
C ALA A 108 -4.89 -1.73 -20.27
N GLN A 109 -4.12 -2.81 -20.38
CA GLN A 109 -3.45 -3.10 -21.63
C GLN A 109 -4.54 -3.26 -22.69
N ALA A 110 -4.58 -2.35 -23.67
CA ALA A 110 -5.38 -2.55 -24.87
C ALA A 110 -4.84 -3.83 -25.53
N GLY A 111 -5.68 -4.86 -25.60
CA GLY A 111 -5.36 -6.08 -26.32
C GLY A 111 -4.91 -5.72 -27.74
N LYS A 112 -3.76 -6.28 -28.14
CA LYS A 112 -3.39 -6.36 -29.55
C LYS A 112 -4.19 -7.46 -30.21
#